data_AF-Q5BYF6-F1
#
_entry.id   AF-Q5BYF6-F1
#
_cell.length_a   1.000
_cell.length_b   1.000
_cell.length_c   1.000
_cell.angle_alpha   90.00
_cell.angle_beta   90.00
_cell.angle_gamma   90.00
#
_symmetry.space_group_name_H-M   'P 1'
#
loop_
_entity.id
_entity.type
_entity.pdbx_description
1 polymer ?
#
loop_
_entity_poly.entity_id
_entity_poly.type
_entity_poly.pdbx_seq_one_letter_code
_entity_poly.pdbx_strand_id
1 'polypeptide(L)'
;MDYAKLSSYRHADPLKVRQVWDAFGLLKSHRPAVPADKISKILRKSLSLKDDQIRLLLDEIEGDGLIEKIEPPFGKNGMARYQLPDFSKQHPRGKHDWYCFQCHRPGEVLRCLDCFRVYHSDCIQEASGPNSPSRKSMRSPTLHDGQEDNFTCPVCESRPKCEFSRKQIRKLLEFATHQLRKQPLWKTFIQVGYKGEITKNEYLVYKYTDLELLQRKIKDGRYAALEEFSMDVQLLVHDVC
;
A
#
# COMPACT_ATOMS: atom_id res chain seq x y z
N MET A 1 2.54 14.03 -17.32
CA MET A 1 3.79 13.26 -17.19
C MET A 1 3.50 11.86 -17.71
N ASP A 2 4.43 11.20 -18.40
CA ASP A 2 4.24 9.81 -18.84
C ASP A 2 4.46 8.87 -17.63
N TYR A 3 3.39 8.61 -16.88
CA TYR A 3 3.41 7.70 -15.73
C TYR A 3 3.69 6.24 -16.12
N ALA A 4 3.54 5.90 -17.40
CA ALA A 4 3.70 4.55 -17.97
C ALA A 4 5.11 3.92 -17.83
N LYS A 5 6.12 4.65 -17.29
CA LYS A 5 7.50 4.17 -17.12
C LYS A 5 7.96 3.97 -15.68
N LEU A 6 7.10 4.17 -14.68
CA LEU A 6 7.51 4.13 -13.26
C LEU A 6 7.02 2.86 -12.58
N SER A 7 7.62 1.71 -12.92
CA SER A 7 7.25 0.41 -12.33
C SER A 7 7.79 0.17 -10.91
N SER A 8 8.34 1.19 -10.26
CA SER A 8 9.07 1.05 -8.98
C SER A 8 8.31 1.53 -7.75
N TYR A 9 7.30 2.39 -7.93
CA TYR A 9 6.47 2.94 -6.85
C TYR A 9 5.17 3.52 -7.41
N ARG A 10 4.24 3.89 -6.53
CA ARG A 10 2.96 4.50 -6.90
C ARG A 10 2.91 5.99 -6.61
N HIS A 11 2.04 6.68 -7.33
CA HIS A 11 1.77 8.12 -7.18
C HIS A 11 0.46 8.35 -6.42
N ALA A 12 -0.53 7.49 -6.65
CA ALA A 12 -1.85 7.61 -6.09
C ALA A 12 -1.90 7.13 -4.63
N ASP A 13 -2.53 7.95 -3.80
CA ASP A 13 -2.86 7.61 -2.42
C ASP A 13 -3.88 6.44 -2.41
N PRO A 14 -3.60 5.33 -1.72
CA PRO A 14 -4.42 4.13 -1.80
C PRO A 14 -5.83 4.35 -1.21
N LEU A 15 -6.01 5.26 -0.25
CA LEU A 15 -7.33 5.64 0.25
C LEU A 15 -8.12 6.41 -0.79
N LYS A 16 -7.48 7.30 -1.55
CA LYS A 16 -8.13 8.01 -2.66
C LYS A 16 -8.48 7.07 -3.80
N VAL A 17 -7.61 6.10 -4.11
CA VAL A 17 -7.91 5.03 -5.10
C VAL A 17 -9.19 4.31 -4.71
N ARG A 18 -9.31 3.86 -3.45
CA ARG A 18 -10.51 3.21 -2.94
C ARG A 18 -11.75 4.08 -3.09
N GLN A 19 -11.67 5.35 -2.71
CA GLN A 19 -12.79 6.29 -2.85
C GLN A 19 -13.22 6.47 -4.32
N VAL A 20 -12.26 6.49 -5.25
CA VAL A 20 -12.56 6.51 -6.68
C VAL A 20 -13.26 5.22 -7.11
N TRP A 21 -12.76 4.05 -6.69
CA TRP A 21 -13.41 2.77 -6.98
C TRP A 21 -14.82 2.65 -6.38
N ASP A 22 -15.04 3.20 -5.19
CA ASP A 22 -16.37 3.26 -4.57
C ASP A 22 -17.31 4.14 -5.41
N ALA A 23 -16.81 5.27 -5.95
CA ALA A 23 -17.57 6.11 -6.87
C ALA A 23 -17.94 5.38 -8.17
N PHE A 24 -17.07 4.50 -8.70
CA PHE A 24 -17.44 3.58 -9.78
C PHE A 24 -18.56 2.65 -9.36
N GLY A 25 -18.50 2.08 -8.15
CA GLY A 25 -19.54 1.22 -7.59
C GLY A 25 -20.93 1.89 -7.57
N LEU A 26 -21.00 3.18 -7.23
CA LEU A 26 -22.24 3.97 -7.25
C LEU A 26 -22.79 4.21 -8.66
N LEU A 27 -21.91 4.23 -9.68
CA LEU A 27 -22.27 4.51 -11.06
C LEU A 27 -22.60 3.26 -11.87
N LYS A 28 -22.47 2.06 -11.30
CA LYS A 28 -22.75 0.79 -11.98
C LYS A 28 -24.24 0.67 -12.36
N SER A 29 -24.58 1.20 -13.52
CA SER A 29 -25.54 0.61 -14.46
C SER A 29 -24.80 -0.38 -15.38
N HIS A 30 -25.51 -1.13 -16.22
CA HIS A 30 -25.05 -2.20 -17.14
C HIS A 30 -23.76 -2.00 -17.99
N ARG A 31 -23.03 -0.89 -17.88
CA ARG A 31 -21.81 -0.60 -18.67
C ARG A 31 -20.55 -0.57 -17.78
N PRO A 32 -19.49 -1.31 -18.15
CA PRO A 32 -18.23 -1.36 -17.38
C PRO A 32 -17.44 -0.04 -17.41
N ALA A 33 -17.49 0.70 -18.53
CA ALA A 33 -16.82 1.98 -18.69
C ALA A 33 -17.75 3.17 -18.41
N VAL A 34 -17.26 4.14 -17.65
CA VAL A 34 -18.00 5.32 -17.18
C VAL A 34 -17.40 6.61 -17.74
N PRO A 35 -18.20 7.55 -18.27
CA PRO A 35 -17.72 8.85 -18.73
C PRO A 35 -16.97 9.66 -17.66
N ALA A 36 -15.91 10.37 -18.05
CA ALA A 36 -15.06 11.16 -17.14
C ALA A 36 -15.83 12.25 -16.38
N ASP A 37 -16.79 12.93 -17.01
CA ASP A 37 -17.63 13.95 -16.37
C ASP A 37 -18.50 13.39 -15.25
N LYS A 38 -19.06 12.18 -15.44
CA LYS A 38 -19.89 11.51 -14.43
C LYS A 38 -19.08 11.15 -13.19
N ILE A 39 -17.90 10.58 -13.37
CA ILE A 39 -16.99 10.27 -12.26
C ILE A 39 -16.58 11.57 -11.56
N SER A 40 -16.14 12.56 -12.32
CA SER A 40 -15.68 13.85 -11.78
C SER A 40 -16.77 14.55 -10.95
N LYS A 41 -18.04 14.46 -11.39
CA LYS A 41 -19.18 15.00 -10.65
C LYS A 41 -19.37 14.33 -9.28
N ILE A 42 -19.21 13.00 -9.19
CA ILE A 42 -19.29 12.30 -7.90
C ILE A 42 -18.09 12.66 -7.02
N LEU A 43 -16.88 12.61 -7.57
CA LEU A 43 -15.65 12.90 -6.82
C LEU A 43 -15.63 14.33 -6.29
N ARG A 44 -16.15 15.30 -7.05
CA ARG A 44 -16.32 16.68 -6.57
C ARG A 44 -17.22 16.75 -5.34
N LYS A 45 -18.30 15.95 -5.32
CA LYS A 45 -19.26 15.91 -4.21
C LYS A 45 -18.72 15.14 -3.00
N SER A 46 -18.03 14.02 -3.21
CA SER A 46 -17.56 13.16 -2.11
C SER A 46 -16.23 13.60 -1.52
N LEU A 47 -15.33 14.17 -2.33
CA LEU A 47 -13.97 14.54 -1.92
C LEU A 47 -13.74 16.05 -1.82
N SER A 48 -14.72 16.88 -2.20
CA SER A 48 -14.60 18.35 -2.20
C SER A 48 -13.39 18.88 -3.00
N LEU A 49 -12.98 18.16 -4.05
CA LEU A 49 -11.84 18.50 -4.90
C LEU A 49 -12.25 19.42 -6.07
N LYS A 50 -11.32 20.27 -6.50
CA LYS A 50 -11.46 21.07 -7.73
C LYS A 50 -11.22 20.19 -8.97
N ASP A 51 -11.68 20.65 -10.14
CA ASP A 51 -11.54 19.88 -11.39
C ASP A 51 -10.10 19.49 -11.72
N ASP A 52 -9.15 20.41 -11.55
CA ASP A 52 -7.75 20.13 -11.84
C ASP A 52 -7.16 19.11 -10.86
N GLN A 53 -7.62 19.10 -9.60
CA GLN A 53 -7.21 18.11 -8.61
C GLN A 53 -7.82 16.74 -8.91
N ILE A 54 -9.06 16.69 -9.40
CA ILE A 54 -9.70 15.44 -9.83
C ILE A 54 -9.01 14.88 -11.07
N ARG A 55 -8.65 15.73 -12.04
CA ARG A 55 -7.90 15.33 -13.22
C ARG A 55 -6.55 14.74 -12.83
N LEU A 56 -5.78 15.45 -12.02
CA LEU A 56 -4.50 14.96 -11.52
C LEU A 56 -4.65 13.63 -10.78
N LEU A 57 -5.65 13.50 -9.89
CA LEU A 57 -5.91 12.25 -9.19
C LEU A 57 -6.21 11.09 -10.16
N LEU A 58 -7.03 11.32 -11.19
CA LEU A 58 -7.34 10.29 -12.17
C LEU A 58 -6.11 9.93 -13.02
N ASP A 59 -5.28 10.91 -13.38
CA ASP A 59 -4.02 10.68 -14.11
C ASP A 59 -3.02 9.89 -13.26
N GLU A 60 -2.90 10.15 -11.96
CA GLU A 60 -2.05 9.38 -11.03
C GLU A 60 -2.54 7.93 -10.89
N ILE A 61 -3.85 7.73 -10.71
CA ILE A 61 -4.45 6.40 -10.56
C ILE A 61 -4.34 5.59 -11.86
N GLU A 62 -4.52 6.25 -13.01
CA GLU A 62 -4.35 5.63 -14.34
C GLU A 62 -2.89 5.27 -14.60
N GLY A 63 -1.97 6.19 -14.26
CA GLY A 63 -0.55 5.98 -14.35
C GLY A 63 -0.04 4.79 -13.52
N ASP A 64 -0.65 4.56 -12.36
CA ASP A 64 -0.37 3.42 -11.49
C ASP A 64 -1.08 2.12 -11.94
N GLY A 65 -1.85 2.15 -13.03
CA GLY A 65 -2.60 1.01 -13.56
C GLY A 65 -3.79 0.58 -12.69
N LEU A 66 -4.33 1.50 -11.88
CA LEU A 66 -5.43 1.25 -10.93
C LEU A 66 -6.80 1.62 -11.51
N ILE A 67 -6.83 2.27 -12.67
CA ILE A 67 -7.98 2.42 -13.58
C ILE A 67 -7.48 2.36 -15.02
N GLU A 68 -8.36 2.01 -15.95
CA GLU A 68 -8.06 2.03 -17.39
C GLU A 68 -8.79 3.22 -18.04
N LYS A 69 -8.05 4.02 -18.80
CA LYS A 69 -8.62 5.12 -19.60
C LYS A 69 -8.85 4.69 -21.04
N ILE A 70 -10.06 4.90 -21.52
CA ILE A 70 -10.50 4.62 -22.88
C ILE A 70 -10.73 5.96 -23.57
N GLU A 71 -9.80 6.32 -24.45
CA GLU A 71 -9.91 7.49 -25.30
C GLU A 71 -10.99 7.30 -26.39
N PRO A 72 -11.66 8.37 -26.83
CA PRO A 72 -12.59 8.29 -27.95
C PRO A 72 -11.85 7.90 -29.24
N PRO A 73 -12.54 7.24 -30.19
CA PRO A 73 -11.96 6.94 -31.50
C PRO A 73 -11.47 8.22 -32.18
N PHE A 74 -10.31 8.14 -32.84
CA PHE A 74 -9.70 9.25 -33.55
C PHE A 74 -10.71 9.93 -34.51
N GLY A 75 -10.82 11.26 -34.42
CA GLY A 75 -11.76 12.04 -35.23
C GLY A 75 -13.19 12.16 -34.69
N LYS A 76 -13.50 11.58 -33.52
CA LYS A 76 -14.77 11.82 -32.81
C LYS A 76 -14.55 12.72 -31.60
N ASN A 77 -15.30 13.82 -31.50
CA ASN A 77 -15.41 14.61 -30.27
C ASN A 77 -16.18 13.80 -29.22
N GLY A 78 -15.47 12.91 -28.52
CA GLY A 78 -15.98 12.16 -27.40
C GLY A 78 -15.21 12.49 -26.13
N MET A 79 -15.85 12.26 -24.98
CA MET A 79 -15.16 12.35 -23.70
C MET A 79 -14.50 11.00 -23.38
N ALA A 80 -13.29 11.05 -22.80
CA ALA A 80 -12.64 9.88 -22.26
C ALA A 80 -13.56 9.15 -21.27
N ARG A 81 -13.43 7.83 -21.23
CA ARG A 81 -14.15 6.95 -20.32
C ARG A 81 -13.14 6.24 -19.45
N TYR A 82 -13.49 5.97 -18.21
CA TYR A 82 -12.66 5.17 -17.33
C TYR A 82 -13.37 3.87 -16.96
N GLN A 83 -12.62 2.82 -16.66
CA GLN A 83 -13.14 1.58 -16.09
C GLN A 83 -12.19 1.02 -15.03
N LEU A 84 -12.73 0.16 -14.17
CA LEU A 84 -11.92 -0.56 -13.20
C LEU A 84 -11.11 -1.67 -13.88
N PRO A 85 -9.93 -2.04 -13.35
CA PRO A 85 -9.18 -3.19 -13.83
C PRO A 85 -10.00 -4.49 -13.75
N ASP A 86 -9.63 -5.45 -14.57
CA ASP A 86 -10.18 -6.81 -14.50
C ASP A 86 -9.64 -7.56 -13.27
N PHE A 87 -10.36 -7.44 -12.15
CA PHE A 87 -10.02 -8.11 -10.89
C PHE A 87 -10.14 -9.65 -10.92
N SER A 88 -10.57 -10.26 -12.03
CA SER A 88 -10.49 -11.71 -12.20
C SER A 88 -9.04 -12.19 -12.42
N LYS A 89 -8.16 -11.28 -12.82
CA LYS A 89 -6.74 -11.53 -13.03
C LYS A 89 -5.93 -11.05 -11.82
N GLN A 90 -4.90 -11.81 -11.47
CA GLN A 90 -3.94 -11.41 -10.44
C GLN A 90 -3.21 -10.13 -10.88
N HIS A 91 -3.02 -9.21 -9.93
CA HIS A 91 -2.25 -8.00 -10.19
C HIS A 91 -0.76 -8.33 -10.38
N PRO A 92 -0.16 -7.96 -11.54
CA PRO A 92 1.27 -8.15 -11.75
C PRO A 92 2.05 -7.24 -10.81
N ARG A 93 2.79 -7.81 -9.86
CA ARG A 93 3.55 -7.08 -8.84
C ARG A 93 5.03 -7.44 -8.85
N GLY A 94 5.86 -6.47 -8.51
CA GLY A 94 7.31 -6.65 -8.34
C GLY A 94 7.68 -7.37 -7.05
N LYS A 95 8.96 -7.26 -6.68
CA LYS A 95 9.51 -7.83 -5.43
C LYS A 95 9.29 -6.94 -4.19
N HIS A 96 8.84 -5.71 -4.40
CA HIS A 96 8.76 -4.66 -3.39
C HIS A 96 7.39 -4.03 -3.35
N ASP A 97 7.06 -3.50 -2.17
CA ASP A 97 5.88 -2.67 -1.93
C ASP A 97 5.96 -1.34 -2.70
N TRP A 98 4.83 -0.67 -2.82
CA TRP A 98 4.72 0.61 -3.51
C TRP A 98 4.69 1.81 -2.56
N TYR A 99 4.42 1.56 -1.28
CA TYR A 99 4.17 2.60 -0.29
C TYR A 99 5.21 2.56 0.83
N CYS A 100 5.64 3.73 1.28
CA CYS A 100 6.66 3.83 2.32
C CYS A 100 6.19 3.18 3.63
N PHE A 101 6.99 2.28 4.22
CA PHE A 101 6.65 1.60 5.48
C PHE A 101 6.65 2.52 6.71
N GLN A 102 7.18 3.74 6.60
CA GLN A 102 7.21 4.72 7.68
C GLN A 102 6.01 5.68 7.65
N CYS A 103 5.65 6.21 6.49
CA CYS A 103 4.58 7.21 6.37
C CYS A 103 3.35 6.71 5.60
N HIS A 104 3.41 5.51 5.03
CA HIS A 104 2.35 4.81 4.29
C HIS A 104 1.88 5.52 3.01
N ARG A 105 2.58 6.59 2.60
CA ARG A 105 2.23 7.39 1.44
C ARG A 105 2.94 6.90 0.16
N PRO A 106 2.34 7.19 -1.01
CA PRO A 106 3.00 7.05 -2.31
C PRO A 106 4.17 8.04 -2.45
N GLY A 107 5.00 7.82 -3.46
CA GLY A 107 6.18 8.63 -3.75
C GLY A 107 7.39 7.77 -4.10
N GLU A 108 8.51 8.43 -4.38
CA GLU A 108 9.75 7.77 -4.75
C GLU A 108 10.43 7.09 -3.56
N VAL A 109 10.58 5.77 -3.63
CA VAL A 109 11.03 4.95 -2.50
C VAL A 109 12.33 4.19 -2.78
N LEU A 110 13.10 3.99 -1.72
CA LEU A 110 14.25 3.11 -1.64
C LEU A 110 13.79 1.67 -1.34
N ARG A 111 14.37 0.70 -2.04
CA ARG A 111 13.99 -0.72 -1.99
C ARG A 111 14.96 -1.52 -1.14
N CYS A 112 14.45 -2.21 -0.12
CA CYS A 112 15.30 -3.02 0.75
C CYS A 112 15.87 -4.24 -0.03
N LEU A 113 17.16 -4.52 0.09
CA LEU A 113 17.77 -5.71 -0.54
C LEU A 113 17.25 -7.02 0.04
N ASP A 114 16.97 -7.04 1.34
CA ASP A 114 16.67 -8.27 2.08
C ASP A 114 15.16 -8.57 2.23
N CYS A 115 14.28 -7.62 1.89
CA CYS A 115 12.83 -7.82 2.01
C CYS A 115 12.05 -6.90 1.08
N PHE A 116 10.72 -7.06 1.05
CA PHE A 116 9.83 -6.32 0.16
C PHE A 116 9.56 -4.87 0.61
N ARG A 117 10.02 -4.45 1.79
CA ARG A 117 9.71 -3.11 2.32
C ARG A 117 10.42 -2.02 1.54
N VAL A 118 9.77 -0.87 1.49
CA VAL A 118 10.29 0.33 0.86
C VAL A 118 10.11 1.55 1.76
N TYR A 119 10.96 2.56 1.59
CA TYR A 119 10.95 3.78 2.41
C TYR A 119 11.30 4.99 1.57
N HIS A 120 10.70 6.15 1.83
CA HIS A 120 11.23 7.41 1.32
C HIS A 120 12.60 7.71 1.96
N SER A 121 13.51 8.33 1.20
CA SER A 121 14.82 8.76 1.71
C SER A 121 14.70 9.59 3.01
N ASP A 122 13.78 10.56 3.02
CA ASP A 122 13.57 11.46 4.17
C ASP A 122 13.00 10.71 5.38
N CYS A 123 12.12 9.73 5.15
CA CYS A 123 11.51 8.94 6.21
C CYS A 123 12.51 8.07 6.99
N ILE A 124 13.62 7.67 6.37
CA ILE A 124 14.67 6.91 7.05
C ILE A 124 15.47 7.82 7.99
N GLN A 125 15.73 9.06 7.57
CA GLN A 125 16.50 10.04 8.35
C GLN A 125 15.76 10.47 9.61
N GLU A 126 14.43 10.62 9.52
CA GLU A 126 13.59 10.93 10.69
C GLU A 126 13.52 9.76 11.70
N ALA A 127 13.51 8.52 11.21
CA ALA A 127 13.51 7.33 12.06
C ALA A 127 14.85 7.11 12.80
N SER A 128 15.93 7.74 12.35
CA SER A 128 17.30 7.58 12.85
C SER A 128 17.82 8.81 13.61
N GLY A 129 16.95 9.46 14.39
CA GLY A 129 17.18 10.71 15.12
C GLY A 129 18.55 10.88 15.83
N PRO A 130 18.89 12.09 16.30
CA PRO A 130 20.27 12.53 16.61
C PRO A 130 21.06 11.69 17.63
N ASN A 131 20.41 10.77 18.36
CA ASN A 131 21.00 9.87 19.35
C ASN A 131 21.16 8.42 18.86
N SER A 132 20.95 8.11 17.57
CA SER A 132 21.16 6.76 17.04
C SER A 132 22.67 6.45 16.88
N PRO A 133 23.17 5.31 17.41
CA PRO A 133 24.58 4.95 17.35
C PRO A 133 25.06 4.55 15.93
N SER A 134 24.14 4.50 14.96
CA SER A 134 24.41 4.03 13.59
C SER A 134 24.63 5.20 12.62
N ARG A 135 25.60 6.08 12.90
CA ARG A 135 26.16 7.03 11.90
C ARG A 135 27.26 6.40 11.05
N LYS A 136 27.23 5.09 10.79
CA LYS A 136 28.15 4.47 9.84
C LYS A 136 27.51 4.44 8.45
N SER A 137 27.75 5.53 7.72
CA SER A 137 27.67 5.63 6.27
C SER A 137 26.29 5.46 5.62
N MET A 138 25.29 6.25 6.03
CA MET A 138 24.27 6.66 5.06
C MET A 138 24.85 7.83 4.26
N ARG A 139 25.52 7.52 3.14
CA ARG A 139 25.61 8.54 2.08
C ARG A 139 24.17 8.77 1.63
N SER A 140 23.73 10.02 1.61
CA SER A 140 22.47 10.39 0.99
C SER A 140 22.39 9.70 -0.37
N PRO A 141 21.39 8.82 -0.61
CA PRO A 141 21.21 8.24 -1.93
C PRO A 141 20.85 9.41 -2.84
N THR A 142 21.84 9.87 -3.59
CA THR A 142 21.63 10.86 -4.61
C THR A 142 21.00 10.07 -5.75
N LEU A 143 19.77 10.42 -6.10
CA LEU A 143 18.98 9.80 -7.16
C LEU A 143 19.57 10.14 -8.55
N HIS A 144 20.84 9.81 -8.75
CA HIS A 144 21.53 9.97 -10.02
C HIS A 144 21.78 8.58 -10.62
N ASP A 145 21.07 8.34 -11.72
CA ASP A 145 21.29 7.32 -12.75
C ASP A 145 22.27 6.17 -12.42
N GLY A 146 21.69 5.02 -12.09
CA GLY A 146 22.30 3.73 -12.42
C GLY A 146 23.14 3.04 -11.36
N GLN A 147 23.24 3.56 -10.13
CA GLN A 147 23.84 2.82 -9.02
C GLN A 147 22.72 2.18 -8.18
N GLU A 148 22.60 0.85 -8.22
CA GLU A 148 21.70 0.11 -7.33
C GLU A 148 22.15 0.35 -5.89
N ASP A 149 21.54 1.33 -5.24
CA ASP A 149 21.82 1.67 -3.85
C ASP A 149 21.57 0.44 -2.97
N ASN A 150 22.63 -0.02 -2.30
CA ASN A 150 22.60 -1.14 -1.36
C ASN A 150 21.85 -0.76 -0.08
N PHE A 151 20.54 -0.52 -0.19
CA PHE A 151 19.71 -0.13 0.94
C PHE A 151 19.21 -1.37 1.70
N THR A 152 19.46 -1.40 2.99
CA THR A 152 18.84 -2.35 3.93
C THR A 152 17.93 -1.55 4.86
N CYS A 153 16.66 -1.97 4.99
CA CYS A 153 15.72 -1.23 5.82
C CYS A 153 15.98 -1.40 7.33
N PRO A 154 15.51 -0.47 8.18
CA PRO A 154 15.71 -0.54 9.64
C PRO A 154 15.25 -1.86 10.27
N VAL A 155 14.21 -2.48 9.73
CA VAL A 155 13.71 -3.79 10.19
C VAL A 155 14.73 -4.90 9.90
N CYS A 156 15.35 -4.89 8.72
CA CYS A 156 16.36 -5.88 8.35
C CYS A 156 17.71 -5.60 9.00
N GLU A 157 18.07 -4.33 9.21
CA GLU A 157 19.31 -3.95 9.92
C GLU A 157 19.31 -4.38 11.38
N SER A 158 18.17 -4.24 12.07
CA SER A 158 18.05 -4.59 13.48
C SER A 158 18.20 -6.09 13.77
N ARG A 159 18.09 -6.96 12.74
CA ARG A 159 18.20 -8.45 12.80
C ARG A 159 17.82 -9.01 14.17
N PRO A 160 16.55 -8.93 14.56
CA PRO A 160 16.16 -9.30 15.90
C PRO A 160 16.45 -10.79 16.16
N LYS A 161 17.18 -11.07 17.25
CA LYS A 161 17.47 -12.43 17.70
C LYS A 161 16.33 -12.88 18.59
N CYS A 162 15.69 -14.00 18.25
CA CYS A 162 14.63 -14.56 19.07
C CYS A 162 15.21 -15.32 20.28
N GLU A 163 14.93 -14.84 21.48
CA GLU A 163 15.42 -15.44 22.74
C GLU A 163 14.40 -16.38 23.41
N PHE A 164 13.18 -16.49 22.87
CA PHE A 164 12.09 -17.23 23.48
C PHE A 164 11.87 -18.61 22.85
N SER A 165 11.49 -19.60 23.67
CA SER A 165 11.01 -20.89 23.17
C SER A 165 9.63 -20.74 22.49
N ARG A 166 9.30 -21.65 21.56
CA ARG A 166 7.98 -21.66 20.88
C ARG A 166 6.78 -21.62 21.83
N LYS A 167 6.87 -22.28 22.99
CA LYS A 167 5.81 -22.27 24.01
C LYS A 167 5.65 -20.88 24.64
N GLN A 168 6.75 -20.20 24.94
CA GLN A 168 6.73 -18.83 25.48
C GLN A 168 6.19 -17.85 24.45
N ILE A 169 6.65 -17.95 23.20
CA ILE A 169 6.15 -17.12 22.08
C ILE A 169 4.63 -17.23 21.97
N ARG A 170 4.10 -18.46 21.90
CA ARG A 170 2.65 -18.67 21.80
C ARG A 170 1.88 -17.99 22.94
N LYS A 171 2.34 -18.17 24.18
CA LYS A 171 1.68 -17.57 25.36
C LYS A 171 1.72 -16.04 25.32
N LEU A 172 2.84 -15.45 24.89
CA LEU A 172 2.98 -14.00 24.74
C LEU A 172 2.09 -13.45 23.62
N LEU A 173 1.99 -14.14 22.49
CA LEU A 173 1.16 -13.74 21.36
C LEU A 173 -0.34 -13.87 21.65
N GLU A 174 -0.75 -14.91 22.40
CA GLU A 174 -2.12 -15.05 22.91
C GLU A 174 -2.49 -13.87 23.83
N PHE A 175 -1.59 -13.44 24.71
CA PHE A 175 -1.78 -12.25 25.53
C PHE A 175 -1.84 -10.96 24.70
N ALA A 176 -0.90 -10.76 23.78
CA ALA A 176 -0.85 -9.58 22.91
C ALA A 176 -2.13 -9.42 22.09
N THR A 177 -2.61 -10.50 21.45
CA THR A 177 -3.88 -10.46 20.70
C THR A 177 -5.09 -10.25 21.58
N HIS A 178 -5.11 -10.78 22.80
CA HIS A 178 -6.16 -10.45 23.75
C HIS A 178 -6.22 -8.96 24.07
N GLN A 179 -5.08 -8.28 24.21
CA GLN A 179 -5.03 -6.83 24.42
C GLN A 179 -5.42 -6.04 23.18
N LEU A 180 -4.95 -6.45 22.00
CA LEU A 180 -5.32 -5.78 20.75
C LEU A 180 -6.84 -5.86 20.49
N ARG A 181 -7.50 -6.99 20.82
CA ARG A 181 -8.96 -7.15 20.73
C ARG A 181 -9.77 -6.16 21.57
N LYS A 182 -9.18 -5.59 22.61
CA LYS A 182 -9.85 -4.60 23.46
C LYS A 182 -9.82 -3.20 22.85
N GLN A 183 -8.99 -2.96 21.84
CA GLN A 183 -8.90 -1.65 21.22
C GLN A 183 -10.20 -1.35 20.46
N PRO A 184 -10.81 -0.16 20.62
CA PRO A 184 -12.06 0.18 19.95
C PRO A 184 -11.97 0.04 18.43
N LEU A 185 -10.82 0.41 17.87
CA LEU A 185 -10.53 0.34 16.45
C LEU A 185 -10.31 -1.09 15.95
N TRP A 186 -10.14 -2.09 16.82
CA TRP A 186 -9.92 -3.49 16.43
C TRP A 186 -11.01 -4.03 15.51
N LYS A 187 -12.27 -3.65 15.75
CA LYS A 187 -13.41 -4.10 14.94
C LYS A 187 -13.50 -3.39 13.58
N THR A 188 -12.88 -2.21 13.46
CA THR A 188 -12.90 -1.37 12.26
C THR A 188 -11.55 -1.32 11.55
N PHE A 189 -10.55 -2.08 12.04
CA PHE A 189 -9.19 -2.21 11.47
C PHE A 189 -9.21 -3.06 10.20
N ILE A 190 -10.17 -2.78 9.32
CA ILE A 190 -10.40 -3.51 8.08
C ILE A 190 -10.07 -2.54 6.94
N GLN A 191 -8.79 -2.61 6.58
CA GLN A 191 -8.13 -2.42 5.29
C GLN A 191 -8.54 -1.23 4.40
N VAL A 192 -7.55 -0.67 3.70
CA VAL A 192 -7.79 0.07 2.45
C VAL A 192 -8.53 -0.81 1.41
N GLY A 193 -8.53 -2.14 1.56
CA GLY A 193 -9.26 -3.10 0.73
C GLY A 193 -10.74 -3.34 1.07
N TYR A 194 -11.30 -4.34 0.40
CA TYR A 194 -12.68 -4.80 0.46
C TYR A 194 -12.74 -6.19 1.09
N LYS A 195 -13.64 -6.39 2.05
CA LYS A 195 -13.78 -7.68 2.75
C LYS A 195 -14.11 -8.80 1.77
N GLY A 196 -13.26 -9.83 1.72
CA GLY A 196 -13.47 -11.03 0.89
C GLY A 196 -13.10 -10.88 -0.59
N GLU A 197 -12.70 -9.68 -1.05
CA GLU A 197 -12.29 -9.45 -2.44
C GLU A 197 -10.76 -9.47 -2.58
N ILE A 198 -10.15 -10.62 -2.29
CA ILE A 198 -8.68 -10.77 -2.22
C ILE A 198 -7.99 -10.27 -3.49
N THR A 199 -8.44 -10.70 -4.67
CA THR A 199 -7.80 -10.34 -5.96
C THR A 199 -7.87 -8.84 -6.24
N LYS A 200 -8.94 -8.17 -5.81
CA LYS A 200 -9.07 -6.72 -5.89
C LYS A 200 -8.17 -6.01 -4.89
N ASN A 201 -8.02 -6.56 -3.69
CA ASN A 201 -7.15 -6.00 -2.66
C ASN A 201 -5.67 -6.09 -3.03
N GLU A 202 -5.26 -7.09 -3.81
CA GLU A 202 -3.88 -7.18 -4.33
C GLU A 202 -3.49 -5.99 -5.23
N TYR A 203 -4.46 -5.24 -5.75
CA TYR A 203 -4.20 -3.97 -6.44
C TYR A 203 -4.02 -2.80 -5.48
N LEU A 204 -4.37 -2.89 -4.20
CA LEU A 204 -4.22 -1.80 -3.22
C LEU A 204 -3.10 -2.04 -2.24
N VAL A 205 -2.88 -3.30 -1.85
CA VAL A 205 -1.87 -3.69 -0.87
C VAL A 205 -0.95 -4.76 -1.45
N TYR A 206 0.34 -4.63 -1.20
CA TYR A 206 1.34 -5.55 -1.77
C TYR A 206 1.25 -6.95 -1.13
N LYS A 207 1.05 -7.00 0.19
CA LYS A 207 0.83 -8.24 0.93
C LYS A 207 -0.38 -8.11 1.81
N TYR A 208 -1.35 -8.99 1.59
CA TYR A 208 -2.54 -9.05 2.42
C TYR A 208 -2.23 -9.54 3.83
N THR A 209 -2.62 -8.75 4.83
CA THR A 209 -2.76 -9.23 6.21
C THR A 209 -4.05 -8.71 6.84
N ASP A 210 -4.69 -9.55 7.65
CA ASP A 210 -5.86 -9.19 8.43
C ASP A 210 -5.80 -9.83 9.82
N LEU A 211 -6.66 -9.36 10.71
CA LEU A 211 -6.71 -9.83 12.09
C LEU A 211 -7.07 -11.32 12.24
N GLU A 212 -7.89 -11.86 11.33
CA GLU A 212 -8.27 -13.28 11.32
C GLU A 212 -7.08 -14.15 10.94
N LEU A 213 -6.30 -13.72 9.95
CA LEU A 213 -5.05 -14.34 9.50
C LEU A 213 -4.00 -14.30 10.62
N LEU A 214 -3.83 -13.16 11.30
CA LEU A 214 -2.92 -13.06 12.44
C LEU A 214 -3.31 -14.04 13.55
N GLN A 215 -4.60 -14.12 13.89
CA GLN A 215 -5.11 -15.05 14.89
C GLN A 215 -4.88 -16.52 14.49
N ARG A 216 -5.10 -16.85 13.20
CA ARG A 216 -4.86 -18.19 12.66
C ARG A 216 -3.38 -18.55 12.75
N LYS A 217 -2.48 -17.66 12.33
CA LYS A 217 -1.02 -17.85 12.44
C LYS A 217 -0.58 -18.11 13.88
N ILE A 218 -1.15 -17.42 14.87
CA ILE A 218 -0.84 -17.66 16.29
C ILE A 218 -1.32 -19.05 16.73
N LYS A 219 -2.59 -19.37 16.44
CA LYS A 219 -3.19 -20.65 16.84
C LYS A 219 -2.41 -21.84 16.26
N ASP A 220 -1.98 -21.70 15.02
CA ASP A 220 -1.23 -22.71 14.26
C ASP A 220 0.27 -22.70 14.58
N GLY A 221 0.75 -21.80 15.45
CA GLY A 221 2.15 -21.73 15.87
C GLY A 221 3.10 -21.35 14.74
N ARG A 222 2.65 -20.52 13.80
CA ARG A 222 3.39 -20.13 12.58
C ARG A 222 4.48 -19.08 12.83
N TYR A 223 4.50 -18.47 14.00
CA TYR A 223 5.53 -17.52 14.40
C TYR A 223 6.66 -18.22 15.13
N ALA A 224 7.86 -18.20 14.55
CA ALA A 224 9.07 -18.70 15.15
C ALA A 224 9.76 -17.66 16.07
N ALA A 225 9.38 -16.40 15.92
CA ALA A 225 9.89 -15.27 16.69
C ALA A 225 8.79 -14.24 16.97
N LEU A 226 8.93 -13.43 18.03
CA LEU A 226 7.96 -12.36 18.33
C LEU A 226 7.99 -11.26 17.26
N GLU A 227 9.14 -11.10 16.62
CA GLU A 227 9.39 -10.06 15.63
C GLU A 227 8.70 -10.39 14.31
N GLU A 228 8.54 -11.66 13.96
CA GLU A 228 7.68 -12.05 12.84
C GLU A 228 6.22 -11.63 13.07
N PHE A 229 5.72 -11.73 14.30
CA PHE A 229 4.39 -11.21 14.64
C PHE A 229 4.34 -9.68 14.61
N SER A 230 5.36 -9.01 15.16
CA SER A 230 5.47 -7.55 15.10
C SER A 230 5.50 -7.03 13.66
N MET A 231 6.23 -7.70 12.77
CA MET A 231 6.30 -7.40 11.33
C MET A 231 4.94 -7.49 10.64
N ASP A 232 4.15 -8.50 11.00
CA ASP A 232 2.81 -8.72 10.49
C ASP A 232 1.80 -7.68 11.02
N VAL A 233 1.97 -7.22 12.26
CA VAL A 233 1.19 -6.10 12.82
C VAL A 233 1.60 -4.78 12.15
N GLN A 234 2.88 -4.55 11.88
CA GLN A 234 3.33 -3.38 11.12
C GLN A 234 2.78 -3.37 9.69
N LEU A 235 2.75 -4.53 9.02
CA LEU A 235 2.11 -4.68 7.72
C LEU A 235 0.61 -4.37 7.81
N LEU A 236 -0.07 -4.82 8.88
CA LEU A 236 -1.48 -4.51 9.07
C LEU A 236 -1.71 -3.00 9.21
N VAL A 237 -0.86 -2.30 9.96
CA VAL A 237 -0.91 -0.83 10.07
C VAL A 237 -0.67 -0.19 8.71
N HIS A 238 0.33 -0.67 7.97
CA HIS A 238 0.66 -0.18 6.64
C HIS A 238 -0.50 -0.30 5.65
N ASP A 239 -1.26 -1.39 5.71
CA ASP A 239 -2.39 -1.70 4.81
C ASP A 239 -3.70 -0.97 5.17
N VAL A 240 -3.73 -0.20 6.28
CA VAL A 240 -4.92 0.56 6.72
C VAL A 240 -4.73 2.07 6.77
N CYS A 241 -3.47 2.54 6.76
CA CYS A 241 -3.11 3.95 6.87
C CYS A 241 -2.96 4.58 5.48
#